data_AF-A0A950EMY4-F1
#
_entry.id   AF-A0A950EMY4-F1
#
_cell.length_a   1.000
_cell.length_b   1.000
_cell.length_c   1.000
_cell.angle_alpha   90.00
_cell.angle_beta   90.00
_cell.angle_gamma   90.00
#
_symmetry.space_group_name_H-M   'P 1'
#
loop_
_entity.id
_entity.type
_entity.pdbx_description
1 polymer ?
#
loop_
_entity_poly.entity_id
_entity_poly.type
_entity_poly.pdbx_seq_one_letter_code
_entity_poly.pdbx_strand_id
1 'polypeptide(L)' 'TFLSLYSYNFCWPVRTLALKDDQGRRRERSPAMAAGLADHVWSMSEWLFFPAVHHC' A
#
# COMPACT_ATOMS: atom_id res chain seq x y z
N THR A 1 8.42 11.42 12.32
CA THR A 1 9.57 10.86 11.56
C THR A 1 9.10 10.40 10.19
N PHE A 2 9.98 10.35 9.20
CA PHE A 2 9.62 9.96 7.82
C PHE A 2 9.04 8.55 7.73
N LEU A 3 9.56 7.60 8.52
CA LEU A 3 9.10 6.21 8.52
C LEU A 3 7.59 6.08 8.78
N SER A 4 7.03 6.84 9.74
CA SER A 4 5.61 6.82 10.06
C SER A 4 4.74 7.37 8.94
N LEU A 5 5.23 8.39 8.23
CA LEU A 5 4.50 8.99 7.11
C LEU A 5 4.45 8.01 5.93
N TYR A 6 5.58 7.38 5.60
CA TYR A 6 5.62 6.38 4.54
C TYR A 6 4.83 5.12 4.91
N SER A 7 4.99 4.59 6.12
CA SER A 7 4.24 3.39 6.53
C SER A 7 2.73 3.60 6.50
N TYR A 8 2.23 4.81 6.82
CA TYR A 8 0.82 5.14 6.62
C TYR A 8 0.38 5.02 5.15
N ASN A 9 1.18 5.54 4.22
CA ASN A 9 0.82 5.56 2.80
C ASN A 9 0.89 4.18 2.13
N PHE A 10 1.84 3.34 2.56
CA PHE A 10 2.09 2.04 1.93
C PHE A 10 1.40 0.89 2.65
N CYS A 11 1.37 0.92 3.99
CA CYS A 11 0.95 -0.23 4.79
C CYS A 11 -0.48 -0.16 5.33
N TRP A 12 -1.10 1.02 5.36
CA TRP A 12 -2.43 1.18 5.94
C TRP A 12 -3.49 1.41 4.85
N PRO A 13 -4.42 0.46 4.66
CA PRO A 13 -5.53 0.65 3.75
C PRO A 13 -6.55 1.62 4.35
N VAL A 14 -7.05 2.55 3.53
CA VAL A 14 -8.04 3.54 3.99
C VAL A 14 -9.40 3.26 3.36
N ARG A 15 -10.45 3.33 4.20
CA ARG A 15 -11.81 2.91 3.83
C ARG A 15 -12.41 3.72 2.69
N THR A 16 -11.98 4.98 2.53
CA THR A 16 -12.43 5.92 1.50
C THR A 16 -11.83 5.64 0.13
N LEU A 17 -10.68 4.96 0.07
CA LEU A 17 -10.02 4.56 -1.19
C LEU A 17 -10.35 3.12 -1.57
N ALA A 18 -11.08 2.39 -0.72
CA ALA A 18 -11.45 1.01 -0.98
C ALA A 18 -12.36 0.92 -2.21
N LEU A 19 -12.04 -0.02 -3.10
CA LEU A 19 -12.78 -0.24 -4.34
C LEU A 19 -13.82 -1.34 -4.12
N LYS A 20 -14.90 -1.33 -4.92
CA LYS A 20 -15.76 -2.51 -5.08
C LYS A 20 -15.27 -3.32 -6.26
N ASP A 21 -15.05 -4.62 -6.08
CA ASP A 21 -14.83 -5.53 -7.20
C ASP A 21 -16.14 -5.79 -7.95
N ASP A 22 -16.04 -6.50 -9.08
CA ASP A 22 -17.17 -6.87 -9.94
C ASP A 22 -18.23 -7.75 -9.22
N GLN A 23 -17.82 -8.43 -8.14
CA GLN A 23 -18.69 -9.22 -7.26
C GLN A 23 -19.23 -8.41 -6.08
N GLY A 24 -19.02 -7.09 -6.08
CA GLY A 24 -19.46 -6.17 -5.02
C GLY A 24 -18.62 -6.24 -3.74
N ARG A 25 -17.52 -7.00 -3.71
CA ARG A 25 -16.66 -7.12 -2.53
C ARG A 25 -15.76 -5.91 -2.39
N ARG A 26 -15.54 -5.48 -1.16
CA ARG A 26 -14.67 -4.34 -0.89
C ARG A 26 -13.21 -4.77 -0.95
N ARG A 27 -12.46 -4.28 -1.93
CA ARG A 27 -11.00 -4.41 -1.99
C ARG A 27 -10.35 -3.25 -1.25
N GLU A 28 -9.53 -3.61 -0.27
CA GLU A 28 -8.72 -2.67 0.48
C GLU A 28 -7.66 -2.03 -0.42
N ARG A 29 -7.41 -0.74 -0.22
CA ARG A 29 -6.48 0.05 -1.03
C ARG A 29 -5.79 1.09 -0.15
N SER A 30 -4.46 1.15 -0.22
CA SER A 30 -3.67 2.17 0.46
C SER A 30 -3.55 3.46 -0.37
N PRO A 31 -3.17 4.60 0.23
CA PRO A 31 -2.88 5.83 -0.51
C PRO A 31 -1.84 5.66 -1.63
N ALA A 32 -0.78 4.87 -1.40
CA ALA A 32 0.23 4.57 -2.42
C ALA A 32 -0.37 3.80 -3.61
N MET A 33 -1.28 2.85 -3.36
CA MET A 33 -2.02 2.18 -4.43
C MET A 33 -2.99 3.11 -5.16
N ALA A 34 -3.57 4.09 -4.47
CA ALA A 34 -4.44 5.09 -5.08
C ALA A 34 -3.67 6.00 -6.04
N ALA A 35 -2.44 6.36 -5.68
CA ALA A 35 -1.54 7.16 -6.49
C ALA A 35 -0.82 6.36 -7.60
N GLY A 36 -0.96 5.02 -7.64
CA GLY A 36 -0.26 4.17 -8.60
C GLY A 36 1.22 3.95 -8.27
N LEU A 37 1.63 4.21 -7.02
CA LEU A 37 3.00 4.01 -6.53
C LEU A 37 3.23 2.59 -5.98
N ALA A 38 2.16 1.83 -5.76
CA ALA A 38 2.19 0.46 -5.26
C ALA A 38 1.05 -0.36 -5.88
N ASP A 39 1.27 -1.66 -6.04
CA ASP A 39 0.32 -2.63 -6.57
C ASP A 39 -0.46 -3.39 -5.48
N HIS A 40 0.01 -3.36 -4.24
CA HIS A 40 -0.63 -3.97 -3.08
C HIS A 40 -0.42 -3.15 -1.80
N VAL A 41 -1.14 -3.54 -0.73
CA VAL A 41 -0.94 -2.98 0.62
C VAL A 41 0.24 -3.72 1.25
N TRP A 42 1.27 -2.98 1.61
CA TRP A 42 2.51 -3.54 2.14
C TRP A 42 2.36 -3.92 3.63
N SER A 43 2.90 -5.05 4.06
CA SER A 43 3.11 -5.24 5.50
C SER A 43 4.29 -4.38 6.00
N MET A 44 4.33 -4.09 7.30
CA MET A 44 5.48 -3.38 7.90
C MET A 44 6.79 -4.13 7.70
N SER A 45 6.76 -5.46 7.78
CA SER A 45 7.93 -6.31 7.50
C SER A 45 8.36 -6.21 6.05
N GLU A 46 7.44 -6.34 5.09
CA GLU A 46 7.79 -6.20 3.68
C GLU A 46 8.35 -4.79 3.41
N TRP A 47 7.71 -3.74 3.90
CA TRP A 47 8.19 -2.37 3.71
C TRP A 47 9.60 -2.12 4.26
N LEU A 48 9.96 -2.73 5.40
CA LEU A 48 11.27 -2.56 6.03
C LEU A 48 12.36 -3.45 5.44
N PHE A 49 11.98 -4.62 4.89
CA PHE A 49 12.92 -5.63 4.43
C PHE A 49 12.95 -5.81 2.91
N PHE A 50 12.07 -5.14 2.17
CA PHE A 50 12.16 -5.16 0.71
C PHE A 50 13.43 -4.46 0.28
N PRO A 51 14.29 -5.09 -0.52
CA PRO A 51 15.46 -4.43 -1.04
C PRO A 51 14.99 -3.29 -1.95
N ALA A 52 15.28 -2.05 -1.58
CA ALA A 52 15.02 -0.87 -2.41
C ALA A 52 15.78 -0.90 -3.75
N VAL A 53 16.65 -1.91 -3.93
CA VAL A 53 17.50 -2.10 -5.10
C VAL A 53 17.37 -3.55 -5.55
N HIS A 54 16.46 -3.81 -6.49
CA HIS A 54 16.77 -4.84 -7.48
C HIS A 54 17.76 -4.21 -8.44
N HIS A 55 19.05 -4.44 -8.19
CA HIS A 55 20.09 -4.22 -9.19
C HIS A 55 19.71 -5.09 -10.40
N CYS A 56 19.40 -4.45 -11.52
CA CYS A 56 19.44 -5.09 -12.83
C CYS A 56 20.90 -5.36 -13.21
#